data_AF-B4LNI8-F1
#
_entry.id   AF-B4LNI8-F1
#
_cell.length_a   1.000
_cell.length_b   1.000
_cell.length_c   1.000
_cell.angle_alpha   90.00
_cell.angle_beta   90.00
_cell.angle_gamma   90.00
#
_symmetry.space_group_name_H-M   'P 1'
#
loop_
_entity.id
_entity.type
_entity.pdbx_description
1 polymer ?
#
loop_
_entity_poly.entity_id
_entity_poly.type
_entity_poly.pdbx_seq_one_letter_code
_entity_poly.pdbx_strand_id
1 'polypeptide(L)'
;MFWGLSSALDLYQEYIKAFKLPDEPGAAEAEGQPAELNMLICGGADPRHVIRTLAKRYTHAVKPKLNIYLLDACVEIIARNMLLLGLALEPPDSFSLVCKAHLFMDIYGNSLMRPSSHHYVAAKARTLLNMICDEEQLQRLAPMLNIEALKYKERDGLEMAFSYWQPQEQVYDIQRYWEQRVRALLGTRYDHRQGAFDWDLSMTLKDREAQQICSQEYRYWRECGVAFVFPEYEHCKPNKTFAAGLVRNGRTYLHRGYVGDIQTGPFCGFGLRSSEERLHNSVHGENDFRATDVTERNLLELFHELQTQTVYEHDKTISRRYGATQLLMTPLLTYNECDTNETQLSYDKPWITVPDVQVHFISPMEMMELQKGAPRWHEFFDVAFVAYNYYSFLSKEFFGALRAQSLFVLETKLLTVERREQIQKYEATAKKLLKEAGLRPCINYQAINAKNMQLKYKKTPHGAGDGLDEFPEEPLEMKPNELAEMEDNMYKKTEIQIEEIQEEQQMESSSNKRPAELKETQDEQQLEVFEETPMDTNTEQADHEKEEQGQHYHETEQREEHELNNEITSEKYEDPLNDLEHEQEVLSDESEYHDAQSG
;
A
#
# COMPACT_ATOMS: atom_id res chain seq x y z
N MET A 1 -2.82 -7.42 1.17
CA MET A 1 -1.78 -6.40 1.39
C MET A 1 -1.74 -5.51 0.16
N PHE A 2 -1.70 -4.18 0.31
CA PHE A 2 -1.75 -3.20 -0.81
C PHE A 2 -0.41 -2.50 -1.08
N TRP A 3 0.61 -2.84 -0.31
CA TRP A 3 1.99 -2.38 -0.45
C TRP A 3 2.89 -3.43 0.20
N GLY A 4 4.05 -3.75 -0.36
CA GLY A 4 4.97 -4.69 0.30
C GLY A 4 5.77 -4.06 1.45
N LEU A 5 6.54 -4.89 2.16
CA LEU A 5 7.23 -4.51 3.41
C LEU A 5 8.74 -4.29 3.26
N SER A 6 9.20 -3.86 2.08
CA SER A 6 10.61 -3.59 1.86
C SER A 6 10.81 -2.43 0.90
N SER A 7 11.97 -1.79 1.01
CA SER A 7 12.30 -0.66 0.14
C SER A 7 12.35 -1.08 -1.32
N ALA A 8 11.95 -0.15 -2.20
CA ALA A 8 12.03 -0.32 -3.64
C ALA A 8 13.46 -0.73 -4.04
N LEU A 9 13.57 -1.75 -4.88
CA LEU A 9 14.83 -2.26 -5.42
C LEU A 9 14.92 -1.94 -6.89
N ASP A 10 16.12 -1.56 -7.34
CA ASP A 10 16.45 -1.68 -8.75
C ASP A 10 16.93 -3.12 -9.02
N LEU A 11 16.04 -3.96 -9.55
CA LEU A 11 16.30 -5.37 -9.76
C LEU A 11 17.45 -5.64 -10.74
N TYR A 12 17.70 -4.74 -11.70
CA TYR A 12 18.84 -4.89 -12.60
C TYR A 12 20.16 -4.61 -11.88
N GLN A 13 20.22 -3.53 -11.10
CA GLN A 13 21.37 -3.24 -10.27
C GLN A 13 21.66 -4.37 -9.26
N GLU A 14 20.62 -4.98 -8.68
CA GLU A 14 20.77 -6.12 -7.78
C GLU A 14 21.33 -7.35 -8.50
N TYR A 15 20.89 -7.62 -9.73
CA TYR A 15 21.44 -8.70 -10.57
C TYR A 15 22.93 -8.47 -10.87
N ILE A 16 23.31 -7.27 -11.31
CA ILE A 16 24.71 -6.90 -11.57
C ILE A 16 25.57 -7.14 -10.33
N LYS A 17 25.11 -6.68 -9.15
CA LYS A 17 25.83 -6.83 -7.88
C LYS A 17 26.01 -8.30 -7.48
N ALA A 18 24.97 -9.12 -7.67
CA ALA A 18 25.01 -10.54 -7.30
C ALA A 18 26.07 -11.33 -8.09
N PHE A 19 26.30 -10.96 -9.35
CA PHE A 19 27.24 -11.62 -10.25
C PHE A 19 28.54 -10.83 -10.51
N LYS A 20 28.72 -9.68 -9.85
CA LYS A 20 29.90 -8.80 -10.00
C LYS A 20 30.17 -8.44 -11.47
N LEU A 21 29.11 -8.18 -12.24
CA LEU A 21 29.23 -7.85 -13.65
C LEU A 21 29.77 -6.42 -13.83
N PRO A 22 30.64 -6.16 -14.82
CA PRO A 22 31.16 -4.82 -15.07
C PRO A 22 30.09 -3.93 -15.73
N ASP A 23 29.77 -2.78 -15.14
CA ASP A 23 28.82 -1.82 -15.74
C ASP A 23 29.60 -0.65 -16.40
N GLU A 24 30.37 -0.99 -17.43
CA GLU A 24 31.21 -0.04 -18.18
C GLU A 24 30.80 0.05 -19.65
N PRO A 25 31.02 1.20 -20.33
CA PRO A 25 30.73 1.33 -21.76
C PRO A 25 31.50 0.29 -22.59
N GLY A 26 30.78 -0.56 -23.34
CA GLY A 26 31.37 -1.66 -24.13
C GLY A 26 31.35 -3.03 -23.45
N ALA A 27 30.98 -3.12 -22.17
CA ALA A 27 30.86 -4.40 -21.46
C ALA A 27 29.74 -5.32 -22.00
N ALA A 28 28.82 -4.78 -22.81
CA ALA A 28 27.76 -5.54 -23.48
C ALA A 28 28.31 -6.58 -24.48
N GLU A 29 29.52 -6.36 -25.01
CA GLU A 29 30.20 -7.29 -25.92
C GLU A 29 31.07 -8.33 -25.19
N ALA A 30 31.24 -8.20 -23.86
CA ALA A 30 31.98 -9.14 -23.06
C ALA A 30 31.14 -10.41 -22.80
N GLU A 31 31.78 -11.58 -22.89
CA GLU A 31 31.16 -12.87 -22.55
C GLU A 31 30.58 -12.83 -21.12
N GLY A 32 29.25 -12.85 -20.99
CA GLY A 32 28.58 -13.03 -19.69
C GLY A 32 27.44 -12.06 -19.36
N GLN A 33 27.21 -10.99 -20.14
CA GLN A 33 26.05 -10.11 -19.92
C GLN A 33 24.85 -10.50 -20.79
N PRO A 34 23.63 -10.65 -20.22
CA PRO A 34 22.47 -11.00 -21.01
C PRO A 34 22.04 -9.81 -21.89
N ALA A 35 21.72 -10.06 -23.16
CA ALA A 35 21.10 -9.05 -24.03
C ALA A 35 19.64 -8.73 -23.60
N GLU A 36 19.00 -9.68 -22.92
CA GLU A 36 17.62 -9.61 -22.43
C GLU A 36 17.54 -10.24 -21.03
N LEU A 37 16.80 -9.60 -20.12
CA LEU A 37 16.50 -10.11 -18.79
C LEU A 37 14.99 -10.28 -18.59
N ASN A 38 14.61 -11.46 -18.11
CA ASN A 38 13.26 -11.78 -17.66
C ASN A 38 13.19 -11.70 -16.14
N MET A 39 12.38 -10.78 -15.62
CA MET A 39 12.24 -10.50 -14.19
C MET A 39 10.83 -10.86 -13.71
N LEU A 40 10.69 -11.83 -12.81
CA LEU A 40 9.43 -12.16 -12.16
C LEU A 40 9.28 -11.39 -10.85
N ILE A 41 8.12 -10.77 -10.62
CA ILE A 41 7.75 -10.14 -9.35
C ILE A 41 6.44 -10.77 -8.88
N CYS A 42 6.54 -11.62 -7.86
CA CYS A 42 5.42 -12.30 -7.22
C CYS A 42 5.00 -11.57 -5.95
N GLY A 43 3.78 -11.08 -5.92
CA GLY A 43 3.16 -10.53 -4.71
C GLY A 43 3.68 -9.17 -4.29
N GLY A 44 4.29 -8.41 -5.21
CA GLY A 44 4.80 -7.08 -4.90
C GLY A 44 3.74 -6.13 -4.35
N ALA A 45 2.46 -6.34 -4.70
CA ALA A 45 1.28 -5.55 -4.30
C ALA A 45 1.27 -4.07 -4.69
N ASP A 46 2.41 -3.53 -5.11
CA ASP A 46 2.63 -2.18 -5.61
C ASP A 46 3.74 -2.18 -6.69
N PRO A 47 3.85 -1.12 -7.54
CA PRO A 47 4.81 -1.09 -8.63
C PRO A 47 6.20 -0.54 -8.24
N ARG A 48 6.57 -0.45 -6.96
CA ARG A 48 7.80 0.25 -6.55
C ARG A 48 9.09 -0.30 -7.17
N HIS A 49 9.19 -1.61 -7.33
CA HIS A 49 10.37 -2.26 -7.90
C HIS A 49 10.46 -1.95 -9.40
N VAL A 50 9.31 -1.95 -10.08
CA VAL A 50 9.20 -1.51 -11.48
C VAL A 50 9.62 -0.06 -11.60
N ILE A 51 8.99 0.85 -10.85
CA ILE A 51 9.28 2.28 -10.87
C ILE A 51 10.77 2.54 -10.65
N ARG A 52 11.38 1.91 -9.64
CA ARG A 52 12.80 2.13 -9.33
C ARG A 52 13.73 1.59 -10.43
N THR A 53 13.48 0.40 -10.95
CA THR A 53 14.27 -0.16 -12.06
C THR A 53 14.15 0.69 -13.33
N LEU A 54 12.96 1.21 -13.63
CA LEU A 54 12.78 2.11 -14.79
C LEU A 54 13.48 3.46 -14.56
N ALA A 55 13.29 4.07 -13.39
CA ALA A 55 13.88 5.36 -13.05
C ALA A 55 15.41 5.32 -13.08
N LYS A 56 16.02 4.26 -12.54
CA LYS A 56 17.49 4.11 -12.47
C LYS A 56 18.13 3.57 -13.75
N ARG A 57 17.34 3.20 -14.75
CA ARG A 57 17.85 2.64 -16.02
C ARG A 57 18.90 3.53 -16.70
N TYR A 58 18.83 4.86 -16.56
CA TYR A 58 19.81 5.77 -17.16
C TYR A 58 21.21 5.68 -16.55
N THR A 59 21.35 5.19 -15.30
CA THR A 59 22.63 5.10 -14.60
C THR A 59 23.48 3.92 -15.07
N HIS A 60 22.90 2.98 -15.81
CA HIS A 60 23.60 1.81 -16.32
C HIS A 60 24.22 2.07 -17.68
N ALA A 61 25.47 1.63 -17.85
CA ALA A 61 26.17 1.67 -19.12
C ALA A 61 25.60 0.62 -20.08
N VAL A 62 25.27 -0.57 -19.56
CA VAL A 62 24.62 -1.62 -20.33
C VAL A 62 23.12 -1.64 -20.04
N LYS A 63 22.31 -1.62 -21.10
CA LYS A 63 20.85 -1.51 -21.02
C LYS A 63 20.19 -2.68 -21.77
N PRO A 64 20.15 -3.88 -21.16
CA PRO A 64 19.51 -5.02 -21.79
C PRO A 64 18.01 -4.79 -21.90
N LYS A 65 17.37 -5.51 -22.83
CA LYS A 65 15.91 -5.53 -22.91
C LYS A 65 15.34 -6.14 -21.63
N LEU A 66 14.37 -5.48 -21.02
CA LEU A 66 13.73 -5.96 -19.79
C LEU A 66 12.32 -6.46 -20.09
N ASN A 67 12.03 -7.70 -19.72
CA ASN A 67 10.66 -8.20 -19.64
C ASN A 67 10.34 -8.42 -18.16
N ILE A 68 9.46 -7.57 -17.61
CA ILE A 68 9.07 -7.59 -16.20
C ILE A 68 7.69 -8.23 -16.10
N TYR A 69 7.60 -9.33 -15.38
CA TYR A 69 6.43 -10.16 -15.23
C TYR A 69 5.83 -9.97 -13.84
N LEU A 70 4.65 -9.35 -13.78
CA LEU A 70 3.93 -9.04 -12.55
C LEU A 70 2.88 -10.11 -12.28
N LEU A 71 2.98 -10.74 -11.12
CA LEU A 71 2.06 -11.78 -10.68
C LEU A 71 1.55 -11.44 -9.27
N ASP A 72 0.27 -11.04 -9.20
CA ASP A 72 -0.46 -10.80 -7.96
C ASP A 72 -1.69 -11.71 -7.88
N ALA A 73 -2.19 -11.95 -6.67
CA ALA A 73 -3.21 -12.98 -6.39
C ALA A 73 -4.63 -12.49 -6.68
N CYS A 74 -4.82 -11.18 -6.73
CA CYS A 74 -6.13 -10.55 -6.88
C CYS A 74 -6.09 -9.53 -8.01
N VAL A 75 -7.16 -9.49 -8.80
CA VAL A 75 -7.27 -8.60 -9.96
C VAL A 75 -7.34 -7.13 -9.54
N GLU A 76 -7.89 -6.83 -8.36
CA GLU A 76 -7.93 -5.49 -7.79
C GLU A 76 -6.51 -4.94 -7.51
N ILE A 77 -5.57 -5.82 -7.12
CA ILE A 77 -4.16 -5.46 -6.94
C ILE A 77 -3.52 -5.20 -8.30
N ILE A 78 -3.80 -6.03 -9.31
CA ILE A 78 -3.33 -5.83 -10.68
C ILE A 78 -3.82 -4.48 -11.22
N ALA A 79 -5.11 -4.18 -11.08
CA ALA A 79 -5.70 -2.90 -11.47
C ALA A 79 -5.00 -1.73 -10.77
N ARG A 80 -4.74 -1.84 -9.47
CA ARG A 80 -4.07 -0.79 -8.70
C ARG A 80 -2.61 -0.62 -9.10
N ASN A 81 -1.91 -1.69 -9.45
CA ASN A 81 -0.58 -1.63 -10.04
C ASN A 81 -0.58 -0.90 -11.37
N MET A 82 -1.56 -1.16 -12.25
CA MET A 82 -1.71 -0.41 -13.52
C MET A 82 -1.96 1.08 -13.27
N LEU A 83 -2.78 1.43 -12.28
CA LEU A 83 -3.08 2.82 -11.93
C LEU A 83 -1.84 3.56 -11.40
N LEU A 84 -1.12 2.97 -10.43
CA LEU A 84 0.06 3.59 -9.82
C LEU A 84 1.23 3.68 -10.80
N LEU A 85 1.44 2.65 -11.63
CA LEU A 85 2.45 2.68 -12.68
C LEU A 85 2.09 3.71 -13.76
N GLY A 86 0.81 3.77 -14.17
CA GLY A 86 0.32 4.77 -15.11
C GLY A 86 0.49 6.19 -14.61
N LEU A 87 0.25 6.44 -13.31
CA LEU A 87 0.55 7.72 -12.67
C LEU A 87 2.04 8.04 -12.73
N ALA A 88 2.91 7.11 -12.33
CA ALA A 88 4.35 7.31 -12.37
C ALA A 88 4.86 7.65 -13.78
N LEU A 89 4.20 7.11 -14.83
CA LEU A 89 4.53 7.32 -16.24
C LEU A 89 3.68 8.39 -16.94
N GLU A 90 2.87 9.16 -16.21
CA GLU A 90 2.18 10.33 -16.77
C GLU A 90 3.19 11.30 -17.40
N PRO A 91 2.89 11.84 -18.60
CA PRO A 91 3.79 12.77 -19.27
C PRO A 91 4.01 14.04 -18.44
N PRO A 92 5.17 14.71 -18.61
CA PRO A 92 5.59 15.81 -17.74
C PRO A 92 4.70 17.06 -17.83
N ASP A 93 3.88 17.18 -18.88
CA ASP A 93 2.92 18.27 -19.06
C ASP A 93 1.59 18.04 -18.31
N SER A 94 1.33 16.84 -17.78
CA SER A 94 0.14 16.55 -16.96
C SER A 94 0.25 17.16 -15.56
N PHE A 95 1.42 17.13 -14.94
CA PHE A 95 1.62 17.53 -13.54
C PHE A 95 2.99 18.12 -13.28
N SER A 96 3.07 19.08 -12.35
CA SER A 96 4.35 19.40 -11.72
C SER A 96 4.86 18.20 -10.91
N LEU A 97 6.18 18.12 -10.73
CA LEU A 97 6.82 17.00 -10.03
C LEU A 97 6.28 16.80 -8.60
N VAL A 98 6.09 17.91 -7.87
CA VAL A 98 5.52 17.91 -6.50
C VAL A 98 4.07 17.45 -6.51
N CYS A 99 3.24 17.98 -7.40
CA CYS A 99 1.84 17.54 -7.52
C CYS A 99 1.75 16.05 -7.83
N LYS A 100 2.62 15.54 -8.70
CA LYS A 100 2.70 14.13 -9.09
C LYS A 100 3.10 13.24 -7.90
N ALA A 101 4.12 13.65 -7.13
CA ALA A 101 4.53 12.94 -5.91
C ALA A 101 3.40 12.87 -4.88
N HIS A 102 2.74 13.99 -4.60
CA HIS A 102 1.62 14.03 -3.64
C HIS A 102 0.41 13.23 -4.13
N LEU A 103 0.09 13.28 -5.43
CA LEU A 103 -0.97 12.47 -6.02
C LEU A 103 -0.68 10.97 -5.87
N PHE A 104 0.58 10.55 -6.11
CA PHE A 104 0.98 9.17 -5.90
C PHE A 104 0.83 8.75 -4.44
N MET A 105 1.34 9.56 -3.50
CA MET A 105 1.26 9.27 -2.06
C MET A 105 -0.18 9.12 -1.59
N ASP A 106 -1.07 10.00 -2.03
CA ASP A 106 -2.47 10.01 -1.66
C ASP A 106 -3.20 8.73 -2.10
N ILE A 107 -3.00 8.31 -3.37
CA ILE A 107 -3.59 7.07 -3.91
C ILE A 107 -2.92 5.82 -3.31
N TYR A 108 -1.60 5.90 -3.07
CA TYR A 108 -0.79 4.78 -2.60
C TYR A 108 -1.07 4.41 -1.14
N GLY A 109 -1.20 5.39 -0.24
CA GLY A 109 -1.19 5.13 1.20
C GLY A 109 -2.42 5.55 1.99
N ASN A 110 -3.27 6.42 1.46
CA ASN A 110 -4.33 7.04 2.25
C ASN A 110 -5.69 6.38 2.01
N SER A 111 -6.38 6.01 3.09
CA SER A 111 -7.76 5.52 3.08
C SER A 111 -8.73 6.57 2.54
N LEU A 112 -8.47 7.85 2.84
CA LEU A 112 -9.19 8.99 2.32
C LEU A 112 -8.26 9.85 1.47
N MET A 113 -8.75 10.26 0.32
CA MET A 113 -8.04 11.04 -0.67
C MET A 113 -8.55 12.48 -0.69
N ARG A 114 -7.70 13.35 -1.24
CA ARG A 114 -8.11 14.69 -1.65
C ARG A 114 -9.15 14.60 -2.77
N PRO A 115 -10.07 15.57 -2.89
CA PRO A 115 -11.01 15.64 -4.01
C PRO A 115 -10.33 15.54 -5.38
N SER A 116 -9.21 16.25 -5.59
CA SER A 116 -8.46 16.22 -6.86
C SER A 116 -7.90 14.82 -7.19
N SER A 117 -7.36 14.12 -6.19
CA SER A 117 -6.88 12.74 -6.36
C SER A 117 -8.00 11.77 -6.69
N HIS A 118 -9.17 11.92 -6.06
CA HIS A 118 -10.35 11.13 -6.37
C HIS A 118 -10.82 11.33 -7.82
N HIS A 119 -10.88 12.59 -8.28
CA HIS A 119 -11.23 12.89 -9.67
C HIS A 119 -10.20 12.31 -10.65
N TYR A 120 -8.90 12.37 -10.32
CA TYR A 120 -7.86 11.72 -11.12
C TYR A 120 -8.09 10.21 -11.22
N VAL A 121 -8.32 9.52 -10.10
CA VAL A 121 -8.57 8.07 -10.09
C VAL A 121 -9.74 7.71 -10.99
N ALA A 122 -10.87 8.42 -10.86
CA ALA A 122 -12.05 8.19 -11.70
C ALA A 122 -11.78 8.42 -13.20
N ALA A 123 -11.09 9.50 -13.54
CA ALA A 123 -10.76 9.81 -14.94
C ALA A 123 -9.73 8.83 -15.53
N LYS A 124 -8.70 8.48 -14.77
CA LYS A 124 -7.68 7.51 -15.18
C LYS A 124 -8.26 6.11 -15.29
N ALA A 125 -9.19 5.72 -14.41
CA ALA A 125 -9.88 4.45 -14.48
C ALA A 125 -10.60 4.24 -15.82
N ARG A 126 -11.23 5.29 -16.38
CA ARG A 126 -11.81 5.20 -17.73
C ARG A 126 -10.78 5.01 -18.84
N THR A 127 -9.63 5.66 -18.70
CA THR A 127 -8.53 5.47 -19.66
C THR A 127 -8.02 4.04 -19.61
N LEU A 128 -7.81 3.50 -18.40
CA LEU A 128 -7.40 2.12 -18.19
C LEU A 128 -8.44 1.11 -18.68
N LEU A 129 -9.73 1.42 -18.49
CA LEU A 129 -10.85 0.65 -19.02
C LEU A 129 -10.78 0.55 -20.55
N ASN A 130 -10.58 1.67 -21.23
CA ASN A 130 -10.41 1.68 -22.68
C ASN A 130 -9.17 0.89 -23.12
N MET A 131 -8.06 0.98 -22.37
CA MET A 131 -6.84 0.23 -22.65
C MET A 131 -7.01 -1.29 -22.53
N ILE A 132 -7.82 -1.79 -21.58
CA ILE A 132 -8.04 -3.24 -21.46
C ILE A 132 -9.06 -3.79 -22.46
N CYS A 133 -9.98 -2.95 -22.94
CA CYS A 133 -11.03 -3.33 -23.88
C CYS A 133 -10.61 -3.17 -25.35
N ASP A 134 -9.64 -2.29 -25.64
CA ASP A 134 -9.19 -1.97 -26.99
C ASP A 134 -7.65 -2.04 -27.09
N GLU A 135 -7.16 -3.01 -27.85
CA GLU A 135 -5.73 -3.25 -28.07
C GLU A 135 -5.04 -2.09 -28.79
N GLU A 136 -5.73 -1.40 -29.71
CA GLU A 136 -5.17 -0.23 -30.39
C GLU A 136 -4.96 0.91 -29.40
N GLN A 137 -5.90 1.10 -28.46
CA GLN A 137 -5.74 2.07 -27.38
C GLN A 137 -4.60 1.70 -26.43
N LEU A 138 -4.46 0.42 -26.07
CA LEU A 138 -3.34 -0.06 -25.25
C LEU A 138 -2.00 0.26 -25.92
N GLN A 139 -1.83 -0.09 -27.19
CA GLN A 139 -0.60 0.14 -27.94
C GLN A 139 -0.30 1.63 -28.13
N ARG A 140 -1.34 2.45 -28.35
CA ARG A 140 -1.19 3.91 -28.46
C ARG A 140 -0.77 4.56 -27.14
N LEU A 141 -1.37 4.12 -26.03
CA LEU A 141 -1.22 4.78 -24.73
C LEU A 141 -0.04 4.25 -23.92
N ALA A 142 0.17 2.95 -23.92
CA ALA A 142 1.18 2.28 -23.10
C ALA A 142 1.74 1.05 -23.83
N PRO A 143 2.51 1.23 -24.92
CA PRO A 143 3.05 0.12 -25.73
C PRO A 143 4.02 -0.80 -24.96
N MET A 144 4.47 -0.38 -23.78
CA MET A 144 5.27 -1.21 -22.88
C MET A 144 4.44 -2.19 -22.06
N LEU A 145 3.12 -2.06 -22.01
CA LEU A 145 2.26 -2.96 -21.25
C LEU A 145 1.79 -4.13 -22.10
N ASN A 146 1.85 -5.33 -21.53
CA ASN A 146 1.29 -6.54 -22.12
C ASN A 146 0.31 -7.19 -21.13
N ILE A 147 -0.91 -7.45 -21.60
CA ILE A 147 -1.98 -8.10 -20.83
C ILE A 147 -2.44 -9.42 -21.50
N GLU A 148 -1.68 -9.94 -22.45
CA GLU A 148 -2.03 -11.15 -23.22
C GLU A 148 -2.10 -12.39 -22.32
N ALA A 149 -1.28 -12.43 -21.27
CA ALA A 149 -1.25 -13.52 -20.29
C ALA A 149 -2.40 -13.48 -19.27
N LEU A 150 -3.26 -12.45 -19.29
CA LEU A 150 -4.50 -12.40 -18.51
C LEU A 150 -5.63 -13.11 -19.24
N LYS A 151 -6.30 -14.05 -18.56
CA LYS A 151 -7.49 -14.75 -19.06
C LYS A 151 -8.69 -13.81 -19.06
N TYR A 152 -9.75 -14.19 -19.80
CA TYR A 152 -10.99 -13.43 -19.88
C TYR A 152 -11.57 -13.06 -18.50
N LYS A 153 -11.63 -14.01 -17.55
CA LYS A 153 -12.12 -13.74 -16.18
C LYS A 153 -11.31 -12.64 -15.49
N GLU A 154 -10.01 -12.57 -15.70
CA GLU A 154 -9.17 -11.52 -15.11
C GLU A 154 -9.37 -10.17 -15.81
N ARG A 155 -9.54 -10.16 -17.13
CA ARG A 155 -9.87 -8.94 -17.88
C ARG A 155 -11.23 -8.37 -17.48
N ASP A 156 -12.24 -9.22 -17.31
CA ASP A 156 -13.56 -8.84 -16.80
C ASP A 156 -13.47 -8.29 -15.37
N GLY A 157 -12.57 -8.86 -14.54
CA GLY A 157 -12.27 -8.35 -13.21
C GLY A 157 -11.62 -6.96 -13.23
N LEU A 158 -10.72 -6.69 -14.19
CA LEU A 158 -10.13 -5.36 -14.39
C LEU A 158 -11.20 -4.35 -14.82
N GLU A 159 -12.07 -4.73 -15.77
CA GLU A 159 -13.22 -3.93 -16.20
C GLU A 159 -14.10 -3.56 -15.00
N MET A 160 -14.39 -4.53 -14.14
CA MET A 160 -15.18 -4.35 -12.93
C MET A 160 -14.51 -3.36 -11.96
N ALA A 161 -13.21 -3.52 -11.70
CA ALA A 161 -12.46 -2.64 -10.80
C ALA A 161 -12.43 -1.20 -11.33
N PHE A 162 -12.12 -0.99 -12.60
CA PHE A 162 -12.08 0.34 -13.21
C PHE A 162 -13.46 1.00 -13.31
N SER A 163 -14.51 0.22 -13.49
CA SER A 163 -15.89 0.72 -13.46
C SER A 163 -16.30 1.15 -12.04
N TYR A 164 -15.90 0.37 -11.03
CA TYR A 164 -16.22 0.66 -9.63
C TYR A 164 -15.53 1.92 -9.10
N TRP A 165 -14.33 2.25 -9.59
CA TRP A 165 -13.59 3.46 -9.19
C TRP A 165 -14.16 4.76 -9.76
N GLN A 166 -15.02 4.67 -10.78
CA GLN A 166 -15.74 5.83 -11.30
C GLN A 166 -16.82 6.29 -10.31
N PRO A 167 -17.45 7.46 -10.50
CA PRO A 167 -18.56 7.88 -9.66
C PRO A 167 -19.67 6.82 -9.66
N GLN A 168 -20.15 6.44 -8.47
CA GLN A 168 -21.16 5.40 -8.28
C GLN A 168 -22.16 5.88 -7.24
N GLU A 169 -23.42 5.46 -7.34
CA GLU A 169 -24.40 5.76 -6.28
C GLU A 169 -24.06 5.05 -4.96
N GLN A 170 -23.31 3.94 -5.04
CA GLN A 170 -22.93 3.16 -3.87
C GLN A 170 -21.81 3.82 -3.06
N VAL A 171 -22.10 4.01 -1.77
CA VAL A 171 -21.13 4.51 -0.79
C VAL A 171 -20.11 3.44 -0.44
N TYR A 172 -18.82 3.78 -0.55
CA TYR A 172 -17.71 2.99 -0.03
C TYR A 172 -17.18 3.58 1.28
N ASP A 173 -17.71 3.10 2.41
CA ASP A 173 -17.39 3.61 3.75
C ASP A 173 -16.11 2.96 4.32
N ILE A 174 -14.97 3.37 3.76
CA ILE A 174 -13.66 2.87 4.16
C ILE A 174 -13.30 3.20 5.62
N GLN A 175 -13.80 4.32 6.16
CA GLN A 175 -13.57 4.70 7.55
C GLN A 175 -14.17 3.66 8.49
N ARG A 176 -15.43 3.27 8.25
CA ARG A 176 -16.07 2.21 9.03
C ARG A 176 -15.35 0.87 8.89
N TYR A 177 -14.92 0.49 7.68
CA TYR A 177 -14.17 -0.76 7.50
C TYR A 177 -12.83 -0.73 8.23
N TRP A 178 -12.13 0.40 8.23
CA TRP A 178 -10.90 0.60 8.98
C TRP A 178 -11.13 0.44 10.48
N GLU A 179 -12.13 1.15 11.04
CA GLU A 179 -12.46 1.09 12.47
C GLU A 179 -12.80 -0.34 12.90
N GLN A 180 -13.65 -1.04 12.14
CA GLN A 180 -14.03 -2.43 12.40
C GLN A 180 -12.80 -3.35 12.44
N ARG A 181 -11.85 -3.16 11.52
CA ARG A 181 -10.60 -3.93 11.46
C ARG A 181 -9.71 -3.64 12.68
N VAL A 182 -9.55 -2.37 13.06
CA VAL A 182 -8.75 -1.98 14.24
C VAL A 182 -9.38 -2.53 15.53
N ARG A 183 -10.71 -2.45 15.67
CA ARG A 183 -11.44 -3.00 16.81
C ARG A 183 -11.30 -4.51 16.90
N ALA A 184 -11.43 -5.21 15.77
CA ALA A 184 -11.23 -6.66 15.71
C ALA A 184 -9.78 -7.06 16.06
N LEU A 185 -8.78 -6.31 15.58
CA LEU A 185 -7.37 -6.57 15.86
C LEU A 185 -7.01 -6.35 17.34
N LEU A 186 -7.50 -5.28 17.96
CA LEU A 186 -7.14 -4.90 19.31
C LEU A 186 -8.00 -5.56 20.40
N GLY A 187 -9.23 -5.94 20.07
CA GLY A 187 -10.19 -6.49 21.02
C GLY A 187 -10.42 -5.54 22.19
N THR A 188 -10.28 -6.04 23.42
CA THR A 188 -10.43 -5.26 24.66
C THR A 188 -9.43 -4.09 24.78
N ARG A 189 -8.32 -4.11 24.03
CA ARG A 189 -7.33 -3.02 24.04
C ARG A 189 -7.75 -1.82 23.18
N TYR A 190 -8.88 -1.88 22.46
CA TYR A 190 -9.31 -0.82 21.56
C TYR A 190 -9.54 0.53 22.26
N ASP A 191 -10.08 0.51 23.48
CA ASP A 191 -10.29 1.73 24.27
C ASP A 191 -8.97 2.38 24.70
N HIS A 192 -7.89 1.58 24.75
CA HIS A 192 -6.52 2.03 25.02
C HIS A 192 -5.61 1.94 23.78
N ARG A 193 -6.19 2.00 22.57
CA ARG A 193 -5.48 1.75 21.30
C ARG A 193 -4.24 2.63 21.09
N GLN A 194 -4.25 3.86 21.58
CA GLN A 194 -3.11 4.78 21.45
C GLN A 194 -1.84 4.21 22.10
N GLY A 195 -1.96 3.56 23.26
CA GLY A 195 -0.83 2.87 23.90
C GLY A 195 -0.38 1.63 23.13
N ALA A 196 -1.31 0.90 22.50
CA ALA A 196 -0.97 -0.24 21.65
C ALA A 196 -0.24 0.21 20.37
N PHE A 197 -0.66 1.33 19.76
CA PHE A 197 0.02 1.90 18.59
C PHE A 197 1.44 2.34 18.95
N ASP A 198 1.61 3.07 20.04
CA ASP A 198 2.94 3.51 20.48
C ASP A 198 3.87 2.32 20.77
N TRP A 199 3.36 1.27 21.42
CA TRP A 199 4.12 0.04 21.65
C TRP A 199 4.57 -0.64 20.35
N ASP A 200 3.64 -0.82 19.39
CA ASP A 200 3.94 -1.43 18.09
C ASP A 200 5.06 -0.67 17.36
N LEU A 201 5.02 0.67 17.37
CA LEU A 201 6.08 1.45 16.75
C LEU A 201 7.38 1.43 17.55
N SER A 202 7.33 1.89 18.80
CA SER A 202 8.51 2.22 19.60
C SER A 202 9.29 0.97 20.03
N MET A 203 8.59 -0.12 20.37
CA MET A 203 9.23 -1.35 20.85
C MET A 203 9.46 -2.37 19.74
N THR A 204 8.71 -2.31 18.64
CA THR A 204 8.77 -3.33 17.60
C THR A 204 9.35 -2.80 16.29
N LEU A 205 8.69 -1.86 15.64
CA LEU A 205 9.11 -1.40 14.30
C LEU A 205 10.41 -0.59 14.34
N LYS A 206 10.62 0.28 15.34
CA LYS A 206 11.88 1.05 15.48
C LYS A 206 13.11 0.16 15.72
N ASP A 207 12.98 -0.96 16.43
CA ASP A 207 14.07 -1.96 16.52
C ASP A 207 14.33 -2.64 15.15
N ARG A 208 13.35 -2.66 14.25
CA ARG A 208 13.36 -3.39 12.99
C ARG A 208 13.53 -2.49 11.76
N GLU A 209 14.43 -1.51 11.84
CA GLU A 209 14.80 -0.61 10.73
C GLU A 209 13.74 0.43 10.34
N ALA A 210 12.67 0.60 11.13
CA ALA A 210 11.63 1.61 10.90
C ALA A 210 11.85 2.91 11.69
N GLN A 211 13.09 3.26 12.03
CA GLN A 211 13.40 4.42 12.89
C GLN A 211 12.93 5.73 12.28
N GLN A 212 12.85 5.82 10.95
CA GLN A 212 12.39 7.01 10.23
C GLN A 212 10.91 7.35 10.49
N ILE A 213 10.07 6.36 10.86
CA ILE A 213 8.64 6.57 11.08
C ILE A 213 8.43 7.32 12.40
N CYS A 214 7.86 8.52 12.31
CA CYS A 214 7.56 9.34 13.48
C CYS A 214 6.31 8.85 14.22
N SER A 215 6.27 9.03 15.55
CA SER A 215 5.17 8.51 16.38
C SER A 215 3.81 9.11 16.01
N GLN A 216 3.79 10.38 15.61
CA GLN A 216 2.55 11.09 15.26
C GLN A 216 1.97 10.66 13.91
N GLU A 217 2.77 10.55 12.85
CA GLU A 217 2.27 10.09 11.54
C GLU A 217 1.78 8.64 11.64
N TYR A 218 2.47 7.80 12.40
CA TYR A 218 2.08 6.41 12.60
C TYR A 218 0.80 6.28 13.43
N ARG A 219 0.66 7.01 14.55
CA ARG A 219 -0.56 7.02 15.35
C ARG A 219 -1.76 7.49 14.55
N TYR A 220 -1.60 8.56 13.77
CA TYR A 220 -2.67 9.07 12.93
C TYR A 220 -3.08 8.06 11.86
N TRP A 221 -2.11 7.45 11.19
CA TRP A 221 -2.38 6.38 10.22
C TRP A 221 -3.08 5.18 10.86
N ARG A 222 -2.63 4.71 12.03
CA ARG A 222 -3.29 3.59 12.74
C ARG A 222 -4.73 3.92 13.11
N GLU A 223 -5.02 5.18 13.45
CA GLU A 223 -6.36 5.64 13.84
C GLU A 223 -7.33 5.68 12.65
N CYS A 224 -6.92 6.21 11.49
CA CYS A 224 -7.86 6.53 10.39
C CYS A 224 -7.48 5.97 9.01
N GLY A 225 -6.28 5.41 8.85
CA GLY A 225 -5.77 4.86 7.59
C GLY A 225 -5.18 5.89 6.63
N VAL A 226 -5.02 7.15 7.04
CA VAL A 226 -4.36 8.20 6.24
C VAL A 226 -2.89 8.29 6.65
N ALA A 227 -1.99 7.87 5.76
CA ALA A 227 -0.55 7.76 6.04
C ALA A 227 0.22 9.05 5.76
N PHE A 228 -0.08 9.70 4.64
CA PHE A 228 0.67 10.83 4.12
C PHE A 228 -0.15 12.11 4.26
N VAL A 229 0.21 12.92 5.25
CA VAL A 229 -0.54 14.14 5.61
C VAL A 229 0.30 15.38 5.41
N PHE A 230 -0.32 16.36 4.76
CA PHE A 230 0.19 17.72 4.60
C PHE A 230 -0.84 18.68 5.20
N PRO A 231 -0.43 19.67 6.02
CA PRO A 231 -1.34 20.61 6.67
C PRO A 231 -2.27 21.35 5.69
N GLU A 232 -1.82 21.53 4.46
CA GLU A 232 -2.53 22.28 3.41
C GLU A 232 -3.60 21.43 2.71
N TYR A 233 -3.69 20.13 3.01
CA TYR A 233 -4.58 19.19 2.31
C TYR A 233 -5.67 18.63 3.20
N GLU A 234 -6.86 18.58 2.62
CA GLU A 234 -8.01 17.93 3.19
C GLU A 234 -8.29 16.59 2.48
N HIS A 235 -8.48 15.53 3.27
CA HIS A 235 -8.76 14.18 2.80
C HIS A 235 -10.20 13.80 3.18
N CYS A 236 -11.09 13.76 2.19
CA CYS A 236 -12.52 13.55 2.43
C CYS A 236 -13.19 12.56 1.47
N LYS A 237 -12.46 12.06 0.44
CA LYS A 237 -13.01 11.11 -0.53
C LYS A 237 -12.52 9.69 -0.25
N PRO A 238 -13.38 8.67 -0.26
CA PRO A 238 -12.94 7.30 -0.02
C PRO A 238 -12.01 6.80 -1.15
N ASN A 239 -10.91 6.16 -0.79
CA ASN A 239 -10.00 5.49 -1.72
C ASN A 239 -10.57 4.13 -2.14
N LYS A 240 -11.43 4.15 -3.16
CA LYS A 240 -12.06 2.94 -3.74
C LYS A 240 -11.04 1.92 -4.28
N THR A 241 -9.77 2.29 -4.46
CA THR A 241 -8.70 1.36 -4.89
C THR A 241 -8.31 0.33 -3.83
N PHE A 242 -8.74 0.51 -2.58
CA PHE A 242 -8.54 -0.46 -1.50
C PHE A 242 -9.73 -1.43 -1.29
N ALA A 243 -10.75 -1.39 -2.15
CA ALA A 243 -11.79 -2.40 -2.12
C ALA A 243 -11.24 -3.77 -2.53
N ALA A 244 -11.68 -4.83 -1.85
CA ALA A 244 -11.28 -6.20 -2.13
C ALA A 244 -12.49 -7.13 -2.27
N GLY A 245 -12.34 -8.19 -3.07
CA GLY A 245 -13.40 -9.17 -3.32
C GLY A 245 -14.58 -8.52 -4.04
N LEU A 246 -14.28 -7.70 -5.04
CA LEU A 246 -15.27 -6.92 -5.77
C LEU A 246 -16.09 -7.84 -6.68
N VAL A 247 -17.42 -7.81 -6.54
CA VAL A 247 -18.36 -8.60 -7.35
C VAL A 247 -19.52 -7.72 -7.78
N ARG A 248 -19.94 -7.83 -9.04
CA ARG A 248 -21.09 -7.08 -9.57
C ARG A 248 -22.40 -7.67 -9.07
N ASN A 249 -23.30 -6.81 -8.58
CA ASN A 249 -24.65 -7.17 -8.15
C ASN A 249 -25.69 -6.27 -8.85
N GLY A 250 -26.03 -6.62 -10.09
CA GLY A 250 -26.92 -5.80 -10.93
C GLY A 250 -26.30 -4.43 -11.26
N ARG A 251 -26.87 -3.36 -10.69
CA ARG A 251 -26.38 -1.98 -10.82
C ARG A 251 -25.40 -1.56 -9.71
N THR A 252 -25.26 -2.37 -8.67
CA THR A 252 -24.37 -2.10 -7.54
C THR A 252 -23.25 -3.15 -7.48
N TYR A 253 -22.41 -3.06 -6.45
CA TYR A 253 -21.27 -3.92 -6.20
C TYR A 253 -21.33 -4.50 -4.79
N LEU A 254 -20.86 -5.73 -4.64
CA LEU A 254 -20.51 -6.33 -3.36
C LEU A 254 -18.99 -6.28 -3.21
N HIS A 255 -18.52 -6.09 -1.98
CA HIS A 255 -17.09 -6.10 -1.66
C HIS A 255 -16.87 -6.46 -0.19
N ARG A 256 -15.66 -6.92 0.14
CA ARG A 256 -15.20 -7.24 1.50
C ARG A 256 -14.67 -6.04 2.28
N GLY A 257 -14.84 -4.83 1.76
CA GLY A 257 -14.35 -3.60 2.41
C GLY A 257 -12.82 -3.49 2.31
N TYR A 258 -12.19 -3.02 3.39
CA TYR A 258 -10.73 -2.92 3.50
C TYR A 258 -10.15 -4.17 4.17
N VAL A 259 -9.26 -4.88 3.46
CA VAL A 259 -8.56 -6.08 3.95
C VAL A 259 -7.04 -5.91 3.99
N GLY A 260 -6.56 -4.66 3.86
CA GLY A 260 -5.15 -4.35 3.86
C GLY A 260 -4.48 -4.39 5.24
N ASP A 261 -3.22 -3.98 5.25
CA ASP A 261 -2.44 -3.83 6.47
C ASP A 261 -2.97 -2.65 7.30
N ILE A 262 -3.03 -2.85 8.61
CA ILE A 262 -3.38 -1.82 9.60
C ILE A 262 -2.36 -1.79 10.74
N GLN A 263 -1.20 -2.43 10.56
CA GLN A 263 -0.16 -2.51 11.57
C GLN A 263 1.14 -1.81 11.21
N THR A 264 1.62 -1.87 9.97
CA THR A 264 2.94 -1.31 9.59
C THR A 264 2.82 -0.04 8.77
N GLY A 265 1.95 -0.05 7.77
CA GLY A 265 1.68 1.08 6.89
C GLY A 265 2.55 1.13 5.65
N PRO A 266 2.25 2.07 4.73
CA PRO A 266 2.84 2.14 3.40
C PRO A 266 4.27 2.73 3.37
N PHE A 267 4.87 3.02 4.54
CA PHE A 267 6.14 3.74 4.68
C PHE A 267 7.35 2.95 4.16
N CYS A 268 7.30 1.61 4.18
CA CYS A 268 8.45 0.74 3.90
C CYS A 268 8.99 0.87 2.46
N GLY A 269 8.09 1.10 1.50
CA GLY A 269 8.43 1.11 0.07
C GLY A 269 9.38 2.25 -0.32
N PHE A 270 9.10 3.46 0.18
CA PHE A 270 9.79 4.69 -0.23
C PHE A 270 10.25 5.58 0.93
N GLY A 271 9.83 5.31 2.17
CA GLY A 271 9.92 6.27 3.28
C GLY A 271 10.98 5.98 4.34
N LEU A 272 11.71 4.86 4.27
CA LEU A 272 12.66 4.47 5.33
C LEU A 272 14.07 5.00 5.13
N ARG A 273 14.53 5.10 3.87
CA ARG A 273 15.92 5.42 3.52
C ARG A 273 15.97 6.40 2.36
N SER A 274 16.92 7.32 2.40
CA SER A 274 17.14 8.35 1.37
C SER A 274 18.61 8.44 1.04
N SER A 275 18.94 8.89 -0.18
CA SER A 275 20.32 9.32 -0.50
C SER A 275 20.66 10.68 0.09
N GLU A 276 19.65 11.47 0.48
CA GLU A 276 19.81 12.74 1.18
C GLU A 276 19.93 12.49 2.70
N GLU A 277 21.17 12.45 3.18
CA GLU A 277 21.51 12.16 4.59
C GLU A 277 20.86 13.13 5.59
N ARG A 278 20.61 14.40 5.20
CA ARG A 278 19.98 15.39 6.11
C ARG A 278 18.60 14.95 6.60
N LEU A 279 17.88 14.13 5.82
CA LEU A 279 16.54 13.67 6.17
C LEU A 279 16.54 12.63 7.30
N HIS A 280 17.71 12.05 7.58
CA HIS A 280 17.93 11.11 8.67
C HIS A 280 18.39 11.78 9.96
N ASN A 281 18.38 13.13 10.03
CA ASN A 281 18.71 13.83 11.25
C ASN A 281 17.70 13.51 12.37
N SER A 282 18.22 13.18 13.54
CA SER A 282 17.43 12.80 14.71
C SER A 282 18.04 13.42 15.97
N VAL A 283 17.19 14.08 16.76
CA VAL A 283 17.58 14.75 18.01
C VAL A 283 16.75 14.16 19.14
N HIS A 284 17.42 13.61 20.16
CA HIS A 284 16.78 12.96 21.31
C HIS A 284 15.80 11.82 20.94
N GLY A 285 16.02 11.15 19.81
CA GLY A 285 15.17 10.03 19.36
C GLY A 285 13.92 10.44 18.58
N GLU A 286 13.75 11.74 18.34
CA GLU A 286 12.76 12.30 17.43
C GLU A 286 13.45 12.73 16.14
N ASN A 287 12.91 12.34 14.99
CA ASN A 287 13.45 12.74 13.71
C ASN A 287 13.02 14.16 13.38
N ASP A 288 13.85 14.91 12.67
CA ASP A 288 13.44 16.23 12.15
C ASP A 288 12.40 16.07 11.03
N PHE A 289 12.55 15.03 10.23
CA PHE A 289 11.73 14.73 9.06
C PHE A 289 10.98 13.42 9.25
N ARG A 290 9.76 13.34 8.72
CA ARG A 290 8.91 12.16 8.79
C ARG A 290 9.24 11.16 7.68
N ALA A 291 8.75 9.93 7.79
CA ALA A 291 8.76 8.98 6.68
C ALA A 291 7.97 9.50 5.48
N THR A 292 6.96 10.34 5.73
CA THR A 292 6.25 11.13 4.70
C THR A 292 7.20 12.01 3.88
N ASP A 293 8.08 12.78 4.53
CA ASP A 293 8.97 13.72 3.84
C ASP A 293 10.09 12.98 3.08
N VAL A 294 10.55 11.83 3.61
CA VAL A 294 11.46 10.92 2.89
C VAL A 294 10.80 10.30 1.66
N THR A 295 9.53 9.89 1.79
CA THR A 295 8.73 9.35 0.69
C THR A 295 8.56 10.40 -0.42
N GLU A 296 8.17 11.63 -0.07
CA GLU A 296 8.06 12.75 -1.01
C GLU A 296 9.37 12.93 -1.79
N ARG A 297 10.50 13.09 -1.07
CA ARG A 297 11.81 13.28 -1.69
C ARG A 297 12.20 12.14 -2.63
N ASN A 298 11.99 10.89 -2.23
CA ASN A 298 12.34 9.74 -3.05
C ASN A 298 11.43 9.60 -4.29
N LEU A 299 10.14 9.93 -4.18
CA LEU A 299 9.25 9.95 -5.34
C LEU A 299 9.60 11.09 -6.30
N LEU A 300 9.99 12.27 -5.81
CA LEU A 300 10.50 13.35 -6.64
C LEU A 300 11.72 12.89 -7.46
N GLU A 301 12.68 12.21 -6.82
CA GLU A 301 13.83 11.62 -7.51
C GLU A 301 13.39 10.65 -8.60
N LEU A 302 12.57 9.65 -8.25
CA LEU A 302 12.17 8.60 -9.18
C LEU A 302 11.37 9.16 -10.37
N PHE A 303 10.46 10.10 -10.13
CA PHE A 303 9.65 10.69 -11.20
C PHE A 303 10.45 11.63 -12.09
N HIS A 304 11.41 12.38 -11.54
CA HIS A 304 12.32 13.21 -12.32
C HIS A 304 13.20 12.36 -13.23
N GLU A 305 13.78 11.29 -12.68
CA GLU A 305 14.66 10.39 -13.42
C GLU A 305 13.92 9.60 -14.50
N LEU A 306 12.66 9.18 -14.24
CA LEU A 306 11.79 8.62 -15.27
C LEU A 306 11.54 9.58 -16.43
N GLN A 307 11.31 10.86 -16.12
CA GLN A 307 10.97 11.89 -17.10
C GLN A 307 12.18 12.37 -17.91
N THR A 308 13.32 12.58 -17.24
CA THR A 308 14.47 13.31 -17.81
C THR A 308 15.66 12.42 -18.09
N GLN A 309 15.73 11.22 -17.49
CA GLN A 309 16.91 10.36 -17.52
C GLN A 309 18.19 11.07 -17.02
N THR A 310 18.03 11.96 -16.05
CA THR A 310 19.13 12.70 -15.41
C THR A 310 19.00 12.71 -13.90
N VAL A 311 20.14 12.90 -13.21
CA VAL A 311 20.21 12.93 -11.75
C VAL A 311 19.29 14.02 -11.21
N TYR A 312 18.48 13.66 -10.22
CA TYR A 312 17.63 14.62 -9.51
C TYR A 312 18.42 15.38 -8.45
N GLU A 313 18.36 16.71 -8.53
CA GLU A 313 18.86 17.60 -7.49
C GLU A 313 17.70 18.04 -6.60
N HIS A 314 17.79 17.70 -5.32
CA HIS A 314 16.68 17.93 -4.40
C HIS A 314 16.68 19.36 -3.84
N ASP A 315 15.58 20.08 -4.07
CA ASP A 315 15.32 21.35 -3.39
C ASP A 315 14.99 21.13 -1.92
N LYS A 316 15.87 21.62 -1.06
CA LYS A 316 15.79 21.44 0.39
C LYS A 316 14.58 22.15 1.02
N THR A 317 13.99 23.14 0.36
CA THR A 317 12.83 23.88 0.87
C THR A 317 11.53 23.09 0.77
N ILE A 318 11.50 22.03 -0.03
CA ILE A 318 10.32 21.17 -0.20
C ILE A 318 10.08 20.32 1.06
N SER A 319 11.14 19.75 1.65
CA SER A 319 10.99 18.89 2.84
C SER A 319 10.66 19.68 4.08
N ARG A 320 9.54 19.34 4.73
CA ARG A 320 9.05 20.00 5.93
C ARG A 320 9.60 19.31 7.18
N ARG A 321 10.04 20.08 8.16
CA ARG A 321 10.57 19.55 9.44
C ARG A 321 9.45 19.28 10.44
N TYR A 322 8.49 18.45 10.06
CA TYR A 322 7.32 18.13 10.89
C TYR A 322 7.50 16.85 11.71
N GLY A 323 8.72 16.34 11.87
CA GLY A 323 8.94 15.06 12.55
C GLY A 323 8.44 15.02 13.99
N ALA A 324 8.53 16.13 14.73
CA ALA A 324 8.00 16.27 16.09
C ALA A 324 6.65 17.01 16.16
N THR A 325 6.11 17.48 15.02
CA THR A 325 4.98 18.42 14.98
C THR A 325 3.63 17.71 14.92
N GLN A 326 2.84 17.81 16.00
CA GLN A 326 1.50 17.22 16.02
C GLN A 326 0.57 18.06 15.14
N LEU A 327 0.15 17.49 14.02
CA LEU A 327 -0.83 18.13 13.15
C LEU A 327 -2.21 18.10 13.82
N LEU A 328 -2.86 19.27 13.91
CA LEU A 328 -4.24 19.36 14.37
C LEU A 328 -5.13 18.83 13.24
N MET A 329 -5.61 17.60 13.40
CA MET A 329 -6.47 16.99 12.40
C MET A 329 -7.91 17.41 12.68
N THR A 330 -8.45 18.27 11.81
CA THR A 330 -9.87 18.62 11.84
C THR A 330 -10.73 17.38 11.57
N PRO A 331 -11.96 17.31 12.10
CA PRO A 331 -12.89 16.25 11.76
C PRO A 331 -12.99 16.13 10.24
N LEU A 332 -12.87 14.90 9.73
CA LEU A 332 -12.92 14.62 8.29
C LEU A 332 -14.29 15.06 7.79
N LEU A 333 -14.35 16.05 6.89
CA LEU A 333 -15.63 16.56 6.40
C LEU A 333 -16.37 15.46 5.66
N THR A 334 -17.67 15.33 5.97
CA THR A 334 -18.54 14.38 5.26
C THR A 334 -18.85 14.96 3.89
N TYR A 335 -18.39 14.30 2.84
CA TYR A 335 -18.56 14.76 1.47
C TYR A 335 -19.56 13.89 0.70
N ASN A 336 -20.42 14.52 -0.12
CA ASN A 336 -21.43 13.88 -0.98
C ASN A 336 -20.94 13.79 -2.43
N GLU A 337 -20.93 12.61 -3.07
CA GLU A 337 -20.37 12.31 -4.42
C GLU A 337 -20.93 13.19 -5.58
N CYS A 338 -21.85 14.10 -5.30
CA CYS A 338 -22.59 14.93 -6.26
C CYS A 338 -21.87 16.17 -6.84
N ASP A 339 -20.66 16.57 -6.44
CA ASP A 339 -19.97 17.70 -7.15
C ASP A 339 -19.28 17.28 -8.46
N THR A 340 -19.78 16.24 -9.11
CA THR A 340 -19.33 15.81 -10.43
C THR A 340 -19.88 16.73 -11.54
N ASN A 341 -19.59 18.02 -11.45
CA ASN A 341 -19.88 19.01 -12.51
C ASN A 341 -18.65 19.79 -12.98
N GLU A 342 -17.43 19.37 -12.62
CA GLU A 342 -16.23 19.88 -13.27
C GLU A 342 -15.96 19.11 -14.56
N THR A 343 -15.81 19.83 -15.67
CA THR A 343 -15.39 19.35 -16.99
C THR A 343 -14.32 18.27 -16.83
N GLN A 344 -14.71 17.01 -17.01
CA GLN A 344 -13.89 15.90 -16.51
C GLN A 344 -12.61 15.79 -17.34
N LEU A 345 -11.49 16.22 -16.76
CA LEU A 345 -10.16 16.13 -17.36
C LEU A 345 -9.92 14.70 -17.85
N SER A 346 -9.46 14.56 -19.09
CA SER A 346 -9.04 13.28 -19.65
C SER A 346 -7.54 13.08 -19.42
N TYR A 347 -7.15 11.86 -19.06
CA TYR A 347 -5.75 11.46 -18.85
C TYR A 347 -5.35 10.37 -19.87
N ASP A 348 -5.67 10.63 -21.14
CA ASP A 348 -5.55 9.78 -22.33
C ASP A 348 -4.35 10.15 -23.23
N LYS A 349 -3.36 10.82 -22.65
CA LYS A 349 -2.06 11.03 -23.27
C LYS A 349 -1.21 9.76 -23.15
N PRO A 350 -0.37 9.44 -24.16
CA PRO A 350 0.57 8.34 -24.06
C PRO A 350 1.50 8.49 -22.86
N TRP A 351 1.81 7.36 -22.24
CA TRP A 351 2.75 7.26 -21.13
C TRP A 351 4.17 7.55 -21.61
N ILE A 352 5.05 7.96 -20.69
CA ILE A 352 6.47 8.11 -20.97
C ILE A 352 7.01 6.79 -21.50
N THR A 353 7.60 6.83 -22.71
CA THR A 353 8.19 5.66 -23.34
C THR A 353 9.54 5.33 -22.73
N VAL A 354 9.69 4.09 -22.26
CA VAL A 354 10.98 3.56 -21.80
C VAL A 354 11.47 2.51 -22.81
N PRO A 355 12.52 2.81 -23.61
CA PRO A 355 13.01 1.89 -24.63
C PRO A 355 13.46 0.53 -24.05
N ASP A 356 13.21 -0.51 -24.83
CA ASP A 356 13.59 -1.90 -24.53
C ASP A 356 13.04 -2.42 -23.20
N VAL A 357 11.80 -2.03 -22.85
CA VAL A 357 11.09 -2.54 -21.69
C VAL A 357 9.68 -3.00 -22.05
N GLN A 358 9.31 -4.16 -21.53
CA GLN A 358 7.96 -4.71 -21.54
C GLN A 358 7.56 -5.10 -20.11
N VAL A 359 6.33 -4.79 -19.72
CA VAL A 359 5.72 -5.11 -18.43
C VAL A 359 4.50 -5.98 -18.68
N HIS A 360 4.60 -7.24 -18.31
CA HIS A 360 3.58 -8.26 -18.51
C HIS A 360 2.78 -8.45 -17.24
N PHE A 361 1.47 -8.23 -17.31
CA PHE A 361 0.55 -8.67 -16.25
C PHE A 361 0.14 -10.12 -16.52
N ILE A 362 0.39 -11.00 -15.56
CA ILE A 362 0.12 -12.44 -15.70
C ILE A 362 -1.07 -12.86 -14.84
N SER A 363 -1.83 -13.85 -15.32
CA SER A 363 -2.93 -14.47 -14.58
C SER A 363 -2.49 -14.95 -13.18
N PRO A 364 -3.26 -14.66 -12.11
CA PRO A 364 -3.00 -15.16 -10.76
C PRO A 364 -2.87 -16.69 -10.68
N MET A 365 -3.50 -17.42 -11.61
CA MET A 365 -3.47 -18.88 -11.70
C MET A 365 -2.06 -19.42 -11.96
N GLU A 366 -1.17 -18.60 -12.52
CA GLU A 366 0.22 -18.98 -12.78
C GLU A 366 1.01 -19.24 -11.51
N MET A 367 0.57 -18.72 -10.35
CA MET A 367 1.20 -19.04 -9.08
C MET A 367 1.18 -20.56 -8.82
N MET A 368 0.03 -21.19 -9.05
CA MET A 368 -0.16 -22.62 -8.82
C MET A 368 0.59 -23.46 -9.87
N GLU A 369 0.68 -22.97 -11.09
CA GLU A 369 1.42 -23.64 -12.17
C GLU A 369 2.93 -23.57 -11.90
N LEU A 370 3.45 -22.40 -11.50
CA LEU A 370 4.85 -22.24 -11.09
C LEU A 370 5.19 -23.14 -9.89
N GLN A 371 4.30 -23.22 -8.89
CA GLN A 371 4.46 -24.13 -7.75
C GLN A 371 4.54 -25.60 -8.18
N LYS A 372 3.91 -25.98 -9.30
CA LYS A 372 3.95 -27.34 -9.87
C LYS A 372 5.09 -27.54 -10.89
N GLY A 373 5.94 -26.55 -11.10
CA GLY A 373 7.04 -26.64 -12.08
C GLY A 373 6.58 -26.52 -13.52
N ALA A 374 5.67 -25.58 -13.81
CA ALA A 374 5.15 -25.30 -15.14
C ALA A 374 6.23 -25.34 -16.25
N PRO A 375 6.13 -26.28 -17.22
CA PRO A 375 7.17 -26.47 -18.23
C PRO A 375 7.47 -25.24 -19.08
N ARG A 376 6.47 -24.39 -19.31
CA ARG A 376 6.61 -23.16 -20.11
C ARG A 376 7.54 -22.11 -19.49
N TRP A 377 7.69 -22.15 -18.16
CA TRP A 377 8.51 -21.22 -17.40
C TRP A 377 9.88 -21.80 -17.07
N HIS A 378 10.17 -23.03 -17.51
CA HIS A 378 11.42 -23.71 -17.21
C HIS A 378 12.62 -22.92 -17.72
N GLU A 379 13.60 -22.66 -16.84
CA GLU A 379 14.80 -21.87 -17.11
C GLU A 379 14.51 -20.55 -17.85
N PHE A 380 13.47 -19.85 -17.42
CA PHE A 380 13.00 -18.64 -18.10
C PHE A 380 13.46 -17.34 -17.43
N PHE A 381 13.43 -17.28 -16.10
CA PHE A 381 13.66 -16.04 -15.35
C PHE A 381 15.12 -15.86 -14.92
N ASP A 382 15.67 -14.67 -15.17
CA ASP A 382 17.00 -14.24 -14.71
C ASP A 382 16.93 -13.60 -13.32
N VAL A 383 15.80 -12.96 -12.99
CA VAL A 383 15.53 -12.41 -11.65
C VAL A 383 14.15 -12.85 -11.20
N ALA A 384 14.00 -13.27 -9.94
CA ALA A 384 12.71 -13.49 -9.31
C ALA A 384 12.66 -12.81 -7.94
N PHE A 385 11.71 -11.90 -7.77
CA PHE A 385 11.33 -11.32 -6.48
C PHE A 385 10.05 -12.00 -5.99
N VAL A 386 10.03 -12.41 -4.72
CA VAL A 386 8.86 -13.01 -4.07
C VAL A 386 8.60 -12.31 -2.75
N ALA A 387 7.40 -11.77 -2.59
CA ALA A 387 6.98 -11.14 -1.34
C ALA A 387 6.76 -12.17 -0.23
N TYR A 388 6.86 -11.73 1.03
CA TYR A 388 6.85 -12.66 2.17
C TYR A 388 5.51 -13.42 2.30
N ASN A 389 4.41 -12.80 1.88
CA ASN A 389 3.06 -13.38 1.88
C ASN A 389 2.84 -14.39 0.75
N TYR A 390 3.81 -14.55 -0.15
CA TYR A 390 3.81 -15.56 -1.22
C TYR A 390 4.74 -16.73 -0.91
N TYR A 391 5.41 -16.71 0.24
CA TYR A 391 6.34 -17.75 0.63
C TYR A 391 5.73 -19.16 0.59
N SER A 392 4.46 -19.32 0.96
CA SER A 392 3.76 -20.61 0.95
C SER A 392 3.62 -21.25 -0.45
N PHE A 393 3.77 -20.47 -1.51
CA PHE A 393 3.72 -20.98 -2.89
C PHE A 393 5.09 -21.43 -3.42
N LEU A 394 6.17 -21.23 -2.65
CA LEU A 394 7.50 -21.70 -3.03
C LEU A 394 7.61 -23.20 -2.81
N SER A 395 7.91 -23.92 -3.89
CA SER A 395 8.20 -25.36 -3.91
C SER A 395 9.58 -25.62 -4.51
N LYS A 396 10.07 -26.87 -4.46
CA LYS A 396 11.34 -27.22 -5.12
C LYS A 396 11.21 -27.07 -6.64
N GLU A 397 10.03 -27.35 -7.16
CA GLU A 397 9.65 -27.29 -8.57
C GLU A 397 9.62 -25.84 -9.08
N PHE A 398 9.19 -24.88 -8.26
CA PHE A 398 9.22 -23.45 -8.58
C PHE A 398 10.61 -22.98 -9.03
N PHE A 399 11.67 -23.43 -8.34
CA PHE A 399 13.04 -23.02 -8.67
C PHE A 399 13.56 -23.59 -10.01
N GLY A 400 12.81 -24.52 -10.62
CA GLY A 400 13.02 -24.95 -12.00
C GLY A 400 12.69 -23.86 -13.03
N ALA A 401 11.94 -22.82 -12.65
CA ALA A 401 11.66 -21.69 -13.52
C ALA A 401 12.82 -20.69 -13.64
N LEU A 402 13.79 -20.78 -12.72
CA LEU A 402 14.98 -19.93 -12.70
C LEU A 402 16.05 -20.45 -13.65
N ARG A 403 16.64 -19.55 -14.43
CA ARG A 403 17.80 -19.84 -15.30
C ARG A 403 19.00 -20.34 -14.51
N ALA A 404 19.95 -20.97 -15.20
CA ALA A 404 21.18 -21.46 -14.60
C ALA A 404 22.00 -20.34 -13.91
N GLN A 405 21.97 -19.12 -14.46
CA GLN A 405 22.46 -17.90 -13.83
C GLN A 405 21.28 -16.98 -13.49
N SER A 406 20.84 -16.97 -12.23
CA SER A 406 19.67 -16.18 -11.82
C SER A 406 19.80 -15.61 -10.41
N LEU A 407 19.20 -14.46 -10.18
CA LEU A 407 19.01 -13.86 -8.86
C LEU A 407 17.62 -14.18 -8.32
N PHE A 408 17.54 -14.65 -7.08
CA PHE A 408 16.32 -14.82 -6.32
C PHE A 408 16.32 -13.88 -5.11
N VAL A 409 15.24 -13.13 -4.92
CA VAL A 409 15.05 -12.17 -3.84
C VAL A 409 13.75 -12.51 -3.10
N LEU A 410 13.84 -12.75 -1.80
CA LEU A 410 12.68 -13.01 -0.94
C LEU A 410 12.51 -11.87 0.06
N GLU A 411 11.36 -11.21 0.07
CA GLU A 411 11.01 -10.25 1.10
C GLU A 411 10.85 -10.95 2.46
N THR A 412 11.36 -10.31 3.52
CA THR A 412 11.28 -10.85 4.89
C THR A 412 10.10 -10.25 5.66
N LYS A 413 9.77 -10.89 6.77
CA LYS A 413 8.80 -10.35 7.74
C LYS A 413 9.39 -9.30 8.69
N LEU A 414 10.58 -8.76 8.39
CA LEU A 414 11.31 -7.87 9.29
C LEU A 414 10.44 -6.67 9.70
N LEU A 415 9.79 -6.01 8.74
CA LEU A 415 8.95 -4.85 9.00
C LEU A 415 7.50 -5.24 9.31
N THR A 416 7.27 -6.33 10.04
CA THR A 416 5.97 -6.66 10.63
C THR A 416 5.98 -6.38 12.12
N VAL A 417 4.82 -6.44 12.78
CA VAL A 417 4.72 -6.44 14.25
C VAL A 417 4.61 -7.86 14.85
N GLU A 418 4.89 -8.91 14.04
CA GLU A 418 4.89 -10.29 14.54
C GLU A 418 5.97 -10.48 15.62
N ARG A 419 5.81 -11.51 16.47
CA ARG A 419 6.80 -11.84 17.50
C ARG A 419 8.14 -12.21 16.86
N ARG A 420 9.25 -11.85 17.52
CA ARG A 420 10.61 -12.10 17.03
C ARG A 420 10.87 -13.57 16.67
N GLU A 421 10.36 -14.48 17.49
CA GLU A 421 10.45 -15.94 17.27
C GLU A 421 9.83 -16.37 15.93
N GLN A 422 8.69 -15.79 15.54
CA GLN A 422 8.01 -16.11 14.29
C GLN A 422 8.79 -15.62 13.07
N ILE A 423 9.40 -14.43 13.19
CA ILE A 423 10.25 -13.87 12.12
C ILE A 423 11.53 -14.70 11.96
N GLN A 424 12.18 -15.04 13.07
CA GLN A 424 13.37 -15.89 13.06
C GLN A 424 13.07 -17.27 12.50
N LYS A 425 11.93 -17.87 12.87
CA LYS A 425 11.46 -19.13 12.31
C LYS A 425 11.21 -19.03 10.80
N TYR A 426 10.50 -18.00 10.35
CA TYR A 426 10.26 -17.75 8.93
C TYR A 426 11.58 -17.64 8.16
N GLU A 427 12.54 -16.86 8.65
CA GLU A 427 13.85 -16.73 8.01
C GLU A 427 14.63 -18.04 8.01
N ALA A 428 14.64 -18.79 9.10
CA ALA A 428 15.35 -20.07 9.19
C ALA A 428 14.77 -21.10 8.20
N THR A 429 13.43 -21.23 8.15
CA THR A 429 12.76 -22.12 7.20
C THR A 429 13.01 -21.68 5.75
N ALA A 430 12.95 -20.38 5.47
CA ALA A 430 13.24 -19.85 4.14
C ALA A 430 14.69 -20.14 3.71
N LYS A 431 15.67 -19.86 4.57
CA LYS A 431 17.10 -20.15 4.28
C LYS A 431 17.32 -21.64 4.01
N LYS A 432 16.66 -22.52 4.77
CA LYS A 432 16.71 -23.98 4.56
C LYS A 432 16.14 -24.36 3.19
N LEU A 433 14.94 -23.87 2.84
CA LEU A 433 14.31 -24.12 1.54
C LEU A 433 15.21 -23.68 0.37
N LEU A 434 15.77 -22.46 0.45
CA LEU A 434 16.63 -21.91 -0.60
C LEU A 434 17.93 -22.73 -0.76
N LYS A 435 18.51 -23.19 0.36
CA LYS A 435 19.69 -24.09 0.34
C LYS A 435 19.35 -25.45 -0.28
N GLU A 436 18.20 -26.03 0.07
CA GLU A 436 17.72 -27.29 -0.51
C GLU A 436 17.41 -27.16 -2.01
N ALA A 437 17.01 -25.98 -2.48
CA ALA A 437 16.83 -25.67 -3.88
C ALA A 437 18.14 -25.42 -4.66
N GLY A 438 19.30 -25.54 -4.00
CA GLY A 438 20.62 -25.34 -4.61
C GLY A 438 21.00 -23.88 -4.82
N LEU A 439 20.29 -22.94 -4.22
CA LEU A 439 20.61 -21.52 -4.28
C LEU A 439 21.67 -21.14 -3.23
N ARG A 440 22.54 -20.19 -3.58
CA ARG A 440 23.62 -19.71 -2.71
C ARG A 440 23.34 -18.29 -2.24
N PRO A 441 23.59 -17.93 -0.97
CA PRO A 441 23.38 -16.56 -0.52
C PRO A 441 24.29 -15.57 -1.27
N CYS A 442 23.79 -14.38 -1.57
CA CYS A 442 24.61 -13.28 -2.07
C CYS A 442 25.29 -12.61 -0.87
N ILE A 443 26.61 -12.77 -0.71
CA ILE A 443 27.33 -12.18 0.42
C ILE A 443 27.48 -10.67 0.22
N ASN A 444 27.06 -9.92 1.25
CA ASN A 444 27.41 -8.52 1.38
C ASN A 444 28.26 -8.33 2.65
N TYR A 445 29.60 -8.30 2.49
CA TYR A 445 30.54 -8.14 3.60
C TYR A 445 30.35 -6.82 4.37
N GLN A 446 29.68 -5.83 3.79
CA GLN A 446 29.37 -4.55 4.46
C GLN A 446 28.14 -4.62 5.38
N ALA A 447 27.41 -5.74 5.38
CA ALA A 447 26.10 -5.88 6.02
C ALA A 447 25.98 -7.08 6.97
N ILE A 448 27.11 -7.62 7.46
CA ILE A 448 27.14 -8.86 8.29
C ILE A 448 26.22 -8.76 9.52
N ASN A 449 26.05 -7.56 10.10
CA ASN A 449 25.20 -7.32 11.27
C ASN A 449 23.86 -6.62 10.95
N ALA A 450 23.54 -6.39 9.67
CA ALA A 450 22.34 -5.65 9.28
C ALA A 450 21.10 -6.54 9.27
N LYS A 451 19.98 -6.04 9.83
CA LYS A 451 18.68 -6.69 9.69
C LYS A 451 18.20 -6.51 8.24
N ASN A 452 17.99 -7.62 7.53
CA ASN A 452 17.72 -7.58 6.10
C ASN A 452 16.22 -7.60 5.82
N MET A 453 15.72 -6.57 5.12
CA MET A 453 14.35 -6.54 4.59
C MET A 453 14.15 -7.57 3.47
N GLN A 454 15.23 -8.03 2.82
CA GLN A 454 15.19 -9.07 1.79
C GLN A 454 16.34 -10.06 1.96
N LEU A 455 16.07 -11.34 1.69
CA LEU A 455 17.07 -12.38 1.50
C LEU A 455 17.41 -12.48 0.01
N LYS A 456 18.70 -12.38 -0.34
CA LYS A 456 19.18 -12.41 -1.73
C LYS A 456 20.04 -13.65 -1.97
N TYR A 457 19.69 -14.42 -2.99
CA TYR A 457 20.31 -15.70 -3.32
C TYR A 457 20.56 -15.81 -4.83
N LYS A 458 21.65 -16.45 -5.24
CA LYS A 458 22.03 -16.65 -6.65
C LYS A 458 22.06 -18.14 -7.01
N LYS A 459 21.63 -18.45 -8.23
CA LYS A 459 21.86 -19.73 -8.92
C LYS A 459 23.03 -19.51 -9.87
N THR A 460 24.01 -20.42 -9.88
CA THR A 460 25.21 -20.32 -10.72
C THR A 460 25.33 -21.55 -11.63
N PRO A 461 25.66 -21.37 -12.92
CA PRO A 461 25.70 -22.45 -13.92
C PRO A 461 26.84 -23.45 -13.70
N HIS A 462 27.92 -23.05 -13.03
CA HIS A 462 29.05 -23.92 -12.70
C HIS A 462 29.13 -24.00 -11.18
N GLY A 463 28.73 -25.15 -10.63
CA GLY A 463 28.95 -25.42 -9.21
C GLY A 463 30.44 -25.28 -8.88
N ALA A 464 30.74 -24.32 -8.00
CA ALA A 464 32.04 -23.96 -7.40
C ALA A 464 32.99 -23.07 -8.26
N GLY A 465 33.21 -21.86 -7.72
CA GLY A 465 34.21 -20.84 -8.07
C GLY A 465 33.76 -19.52 -7.42
N ASP A 466 34.36 -18.96 -6.37
CA ASP A 466 35.56 -19.25 -5.60
C ASP A 466 35.18 -19.72 -4.19
N GLY A 467 36.06 -20.44 -3.48
CA GLY A 467 35.86 -20.90 -2.09
C GLY A 467 35.83 -19.78 -1.04
N LEU A 468 35.17 -18.65 -1.33
CA LEU A 468 35.10 -17.44 -0.51
C LEU A 468 33.68 -17.15 0.01
N ASP A 469 32.67 -17.91 -0.43
CA ASP A 469 31.25 -17.63 -0.18
C ASP A 469 30.56 -18.60 0.82
N GLU A 470 31.28 -19.14 1.83
CA GLU A 470 30.67 -19.91 2.94
C GLU A 470 30.72 -19.11 4.26
N PHE A 471 29.55 -18.79 4.84
CA PHE A 471 29.48 -18.35 6.24
C PHE A 471 29.72 -19.55 7.17
N PRO A 472 30.44 -19.39 8.29
CA PRO A 472 30.41 -20.36 9.39
C PRO A 472 28.98 -20.48 9.93
N GLU A 473 28.48 -21.70 10.12
CA GLU A 473 27.17 -21.95 10.73
C GLU A 473 27.15 -21.41 12.17
N GLU A 474 26.29 -20.42 12.46
CA GLU A 474 25.90 -20.17 13.85
C GLU A 474 24.94 -21.28 14.30
N PRO A 475 25.15 -21.92 15.46
CA PRO A 475 24.25 -22.97 15.93
C PRO A 475 22.92 -22.36 16.35
N LEU A 476 21.86 -22.67 15.60
CA LEU A 476 20.48 -22.42 16.03
C LEU A 476 20.02 -23.58 16.92
N GLU A 477 20.01 -23.37 18.23
CA GLU A 477 19.32 -24.28 19.16
C GLU A 477 17.80 -24.04 19.10
N MET A 478 17.09 -24.82 18.27
CA MET A 478 15.64 -25.00 18.41
C MET A 478 15.30 -26.49 18.54
N LYS A 479 14.38 -26.81 19.45
CA LYS A 479 14.02 -28.20 19.76
C LYS A 479 13.20 -28.82 18.62
N PRO A 480 13.50 -30.06 18.18
CA PRO A 480 12.88 -30.70 17.01
C PRO A 480 11.34 -30.82 17.04
N ASN A 481 10.74 -30.94 18.24
CA ASN A 481 9.29 -31.14 18.36
C ASN A 481 8.45 -29.91 17.97
N GLU A 482 8.98 -28.70 18.12
CA GLU A 482 8.24 -27.45 17.82
C GLU A 482 8.23 -27.10 16.32
N LEU A 483 9.11 -27.74 15.53
CA LEU A 483 9.15 -27.63 14.07
C LEU A 483 8.02 -28.45 13.42
N ALA A 484 7.84 -29.70 13.85
CA ALA A 484 6.85 -30.62 13.28
C ALA A 484 5.39 -30.19 13.55
N GLU A 485 5.08 -29.74 14.78
CA GLU A 485 3.72 -29.31 15.14
C GLU A 485 3.27 -28.05 14.39
N MET A 486 4.20 -27.20 13.96
CA MET A 486 3.88 -25.98 13.22
C MET A 486 3.88 -26.17 11.70
N GLU A 487 4.68 -27.10 11.15
CA GLU A 487 4.52 -27.54 9.76
C GLU A 487 3.08 -28.04 9.56
N ASP A 488 2.62 -28.93 10.44
CA ASP A 488 1.25 -29.48 10.40
C ASP A 488 0.16 -28.40 10.53
N ASN A 489 0.36 -27.40 11.41
CA ASN A 489 -0.59 -26.27 11.54
C ASN A 489 -0.57 -25.30 10.35
N MET A 490 0.58 -25.10 9.70
CA MET A 490 0.68 -24.26 8.50
C MET A 490 0.04 -24.95 7.29
N TYR A 491 0.26 -26.26 7.11
CA TYR A 491 -0.39 -27.05 6.07
C TYR A 491 -1.91 -27.07 6.25
N LYS A 492 -2.42 -27.31 7.48
CA LYS A 492 -3.86 -27.28 7.77
C LYS A 492 -4.51 -25.91 7.51
N LYS A 493 -3.83 -24.81 7.88
CA LYS A 493 -4.35 -23.46 7.61
C LYS A 493 -4.37 -23.15 6.10
N THR A 494 -3.47 -23.75 5.34
CA THR A 494 -3.40 -23.63 3.88
C THR A 494 -4.49 -24.46 3.22
N GLU A 495 -4.77 -25.69 3.70
CA GLU A 495 -5.90 -26.50 3.24
C GLU A 495 -7.24 -25.78 3.45
N ILE A 496 -7.44 -25.15 4.60
CA ILE A 496 -8.65 -24.35 4.88
C ILE A 496 -8.80 -23.18 3.91
N GLN A 497 -7.73 -22.44 3.61
CA GLN A 497 -7.77 -21.37 2.60
C GLN A 497 -8.03 -21.91 1.18
N ILE A 498 -7.54 -23.11 0.87
CA ILE A 498 -7.78 -23.77 -0.42
C ILE A 498 -9.25 -24.21 -0.54
N GLU A 499 -9.82 -24.77 0.53
CA GLU A 499 -11.23 -25.16 0.58
C GLU A 499 -12.15 -23.93 0.44
N GLU A 500 -11.85 -22.82 1.14
CA GLU A 500 -12.60 -21.56 1.00
C GLU A 500 -12.60 -21.04 -0.44
N ILE A 501 -11.44 -21.09 -1.13
CA ILE A 501 -11.31 -20.67 -2.53
C ILE A 501 -12.08 -21.61 -3.48
N GLN A 502 -12.18 -22.89 -3.17
CA GLN A 502 -12.91 -23.87 -3.97
C GLN A 502 -14.43 -23.81 -3.74
N GLU A 503 -14.86 -23.58 -2.50
CA GLU A 503 -16.28 -23.41 -2.14
C GLU A 503 -16.88 -22.14 -2.73
N GLU A 504 -16.13 -21.04 -2.75
CA GLU A 504 -16.53 -19.80 -3.44
C GLU A 504 -16.79 -20.04 -4.94
N GLN A 505 -16.01 -20.92 -5.58
CA GLN A 505 -16.19 -21.29 -7.00
C GLN A 505 -17.38 -22.25 -7.24
N GLN A 506 -17.68 -23.12 -6.27
CA GLN A 506 -18.84 -24.02 -6.35
C GLN A 506 -20.17 -23.30 -6.08
N MET A 507 -20.20 -22.31 -5.19
CA MET A 507 -21.39 -21.49 -4.95
C MET A 507 -21.73 -20.56 -6.13
N GLU A 508 -20.72 -20.04 -6.84
CA GLU A 508 -20.96 -19.24 -8.05
C GLU A 508 -21.50 -20.09 -9.22
N SER A 509 -21.01 -21.33 -9.40
CA SER A 509 -21.44 -22.22 -10.48
C SER A 509 -22.81 -22.88 -10.27
N SER A 510 -23.28 -22.97 -9.02
CA SER A 510 -24.58 -23.56 -8.66
C SER A 510 -25.76 -22.57 -8.70
N SER A 511 -25.48 -21.26 -8.82
CA SER A 511 -26.50 -20.22 -8.95
C SER A 511 -27.27 -20.20 -10.31
N ASN A 512 -26.91 -21.08 -11.25
CA ASN A 512 -27.47 -21.11 -12.60
C ASN A 512 -28.40 -22.31 -12.90
N LYS A 513 -29.17 -22.76 -11.90
CA LYS A 513 -30.29 -23.71 -12.12
C LYS A 513 -31.55 -23.26 -11.37
N ARG A 514 -32.51 -22.72 -12.13
CA ARG A 514 -33.91 -22.55 -11.70
C ARG A 514 -34.55 -23.91 -11.38
N PRO A 515 -35.54 -23.91 -10.48
CA PRO A 515 -36.78 -24.61 -10.82
C PRO A 515 -38.03 -23.77 -10.56
N ALA A 516 -38.99 -23.97 -11.46
CA ALA A 516 -40.38 -23.63 -11.28
C ALA A 516 -41.03 -24.60 -10.29
N GLU A 517 -41.90 -24.10 -9.41
CA GLU A 517 -43.27 -24.57 -9.13
C GLU A 517 -43.72 -24.06 -7.76
N LEU A 518 -44.75 -23.22 -7.78
CA LEU A 518 -45.51 -22.74 -6.63
C LEU A 518 -46.45 -23.83 -6.14
N LYS A 519 -46.44 -24.15 -4.84
CA LYS A 519 -47.64 -24.54 -4.08
C LYS A 519 -47.58 -24.01 -2.65
N GLU A 520 -48.72 -23.46 -2.26
CA GLU A 520 -49.10 -22.91 -0.97
C GLU A 520 -49.07 -23.96 0.14
N THR A 521 -48.75 -23.54 1.38
CA THR A 521 -49.50 -23.93 2.59
C THR A 521 -49.16 -22.97 3.74
N GLN A 522 -50.22 -22.56 4.44
CA GLN A 522 -50.25 -21.81 5.70
C GLN A 522 -49.80 -22.70 6.87
N ASP A 523 -49.16 -22.14 7.90
CA ASP A 523 -49.72 -22.10 9.27
C ASP A 523 -48.74 -21.55 10.34
N GLU A 524 -49.37 -21.08 11.41
CA GLU A 524 -48.96 -20.32 12.58
C GLU A 524 -47.99 -21.04 13.55
N GLN A 525 -47.27 -20.27 14.39
CA GLN A 525 -47.05 -20.47 15.84
C GLN A 525 -46.01 -19.43 16.35
N GLN A 526 -46.38 -18.46 17.20
CA GLN A 526 -46.56 -18.49 18.67
C GLN A 526 -45.28 -18.18 19.47
N LEU A 527 -45.38 -17.09 20.24
CA LEU A 527 -44.50 -16.67 21.32
C LEU A 527 -44.52 -17.69 22.48
N GLU A 528 -43.36 -17.93 23.09
CA GLU A 528 -43.28 -18.31 24.50
C GLU A 528 -42.25 -17.46 25.25
N VAL A 529 -42.75 -16.87 26.33
CA VAL A 529 -42.06 -16.22 27.45
C VAL A 529 -41.65 -17.31 28.43
N PHE A 530 -40.47 -17.21 29.07
CA PHE A 530 -40.20 -17.95 30.29
C PHE A 530 -39.66 -17.05 31.40
N GLU A 531 -40.34 -17.15 32.54
CA GLU A 531 -40.18 -16.44 33.80
C GLU A 531 -38.98 -16.92 34.63
N GLU A 532 -38.51 -16.00 35.47
CA GLU A 532 -37.58 -16.19 36.58
C GLU A 532 -38.20 -16.96 37.76
N THR A 533 -37.36 -17.54 38.63
CA THR A 533 -37.64 -17.80 40.06
C THR A 533 -36.31 -18.02 40.81
N PRO A 534 -36.25 -17.86 42.16
CA PRO A 534 -35.29 -16.97 42.80
C PRO A 534 -34.43 -17.57 43.93
N MET A 535 -33.45 -16.76 44.35
CA MET A 535 -32.79 -16.59 45.67
C MET A 535 -32.27 -17.79 46.49
N ASP A 536 -31.00 -17.68 46.93
CA ASP A 536 -30.74 -17.64 48.38
C ASP A 536 -29.46 -16.88 48.75
N THR A 537 -29.56 -16.14 49.85
CA THR A 537 -28.66 -15.15 50.42
C THR A 537 -27.56 -15.74 51.31
N ASN A 538 -26.37 -15.13 51.32
CA ASN A 538 -25.63 -14.71 52.52
C ASN A 538 -24.23 -14.24 52.15
N THR A 539 -23.90 -12.99 52.46
CA THR A 539 -22.80 -12.56 53.37
C THR A 539 -22.66 -11.04 53.23
N GLU A 540 -23.23 -10.29 54.17
CA GLU A 540 -22.86 -8.90 54.42
C GLU A 540 -21.65 -8.85 55.38
N GLN A 541 -20.97 -7.70 55.34
CA GLN A 541 -20.03 -7.16 56.34
C GLN A 541 -18.55 -7.52 56.19
N ALA A 542 -17.88 -6.78 55.31
CA ALA A 542 -16.67 -6.03 55.66
C ALA A 542 -16.48 -4.86 54.67
N ASP A 543 -16.12 -3.72 55.22
CA ASP A 543 -15.49 -2.56 54.54
C ASP A 543 -16.40 -1.46 54.00
N HIS A 544 -17.30 -1.01 54.88
CA HIS A 544 -17.64 0.41 55.04
C HIS A 544 -16.37 1.21 55.39
N GLU A 545 -15.59 1.64 54.38
CA GLU A 545 -14.60 2.73 54.56
C GLU A 545 -14.15 3.40 53.23
N LYS A 546 -14.93 3.29 52.14
CA LYS A 546 -14.59 3.92 50.84
C LYS A 546 -15.72 4.69 50.15
N GLU A 547 -16.77 5.07 50.88
CA GLU A 547 -17.88 5.87 50.32
C GLU A 547 -17.87 7.36 50.69
N GLU A 548 -16.95 7.83 51.55
CA GLU A 548 -16.85 9.26 51.90
C GLU A 548 -15.87 10.09 51.04
N GLN A 549 -15.20 9.49 50.04
CA GLN A 549 -14.34 10.24 49.09
C GLN A 549 -14.97 10.41 47.69
N GLY A 550 -16.12 9.78 47.42
CA GLY A 550 -16.80 9.85 46.13
C GLY A 550 -17.80 11.00 45.98
N GLN A 551 -18.26 11.60 47.08
CA GLN A 551 -19.28 12.66 47.03
C GLN A 551 -18.70 14.08 46.94
N HIS A 552 -17.40 14.27 47.22
CA HIS A 552 -16.77 15.60 47.16
C HIS A 552 -16.25 15.96 45.75
N TYR A 553 -16.05 14.99 44.85
CA TYR A 553 -15.60 15.28 43.47
C TYR A 553 -16.74 15.72 42.54
N HIS A 554 -17.97 15.24 42.78
CA HIS A 554 -19.12 15.52 41.91
C HIS A 554 -19.76 16.91 42.14
N GLU A 555 -19.52 17.56 43.28
CA GLU A 555 -19.97 18.94 43.55
C GLU A 555 -19.01 20.02 43.00
N THR A 556 -17.74 19.67 42.73
CA THR A 556 -16.74 20.61 42.18
C THR A 556 -16.87 20.76 40.66
N GLU A 557 -17.13 19.68 39.93
CA GLU A 557 -17.31 19.72 38.46
C GLU A 557 -18.60 20.45 38.04
N GLN A 558 -19.67 20.36 38.84
CA GLN A 558 -20.92 21.08 38.56
C GLN A 558 -20.83 22.59 38.88
N ARG A 559 -19.85 23.03 39.67
CA ARG A 559 -19.61 24.47 39.94
C ARG A 559 -18.73 25.11 38.86
N GLU A 560 -17.75 24.40 38.31
CA GLU A 560 -16.89 24.91 37.23
C GLU A 560 -17.65 25.01 35.88
N GLU A 561 -18.58 24.09 35.59
CA GLU A 561 -19.46 24.20 34.41
C GLU A 561 -20.48 25.36 34.49
N HIS A 562 -20.82 25.80 35.71
CA HIS A 562 -21.78 26.89 35.92
C HIS A 562 -21.12 28.28 35.91
N GLU A 563 -19.81 28.38 36.22
CA GLU A 563 -19.03 29.61 36.11
C GLU A 563 -18.56 29.88 34.65
N LEU A 564 -18.22 28.83 33.88
CA LEU A 564 -17.83 28.98 32.46
C LEU A 564 -18.99 29.46 31.56
N ASN A 565 -20.22 29.04 31.86
CA ASN A 565 -21.41 29.45 31.11
C ASN A 565 -21.86 30.91 31.39
N ASN A 566 -21.41 31.51 32.49
CA ASN A 566 -21.70 32.91 32.81
C ASN A 566 -20.66 33.89 32.25
N GLU A 567 -19.44 33.45 31.92
CA GLU A 567 -18.45 34.30 31.24
C GLU A 567 -18.71 34.41 29.72
N ILE A 568 -19.35 33.41 29.11
CA ILE A 568 -19.67 33.41 27.66
C ILE A 568 -20.89 34.31 27.33
N THR A 569 -21.66 34.77 28.33
CA THR A 569 -22.83 35.65 28.13
C THR A 569 -22.56 37.14 28.37
N SER A 570 -21.30 37.57 28.48
CA SER A 570 -20.95 38.98 28.71
C SER A 570 -19.88 39.56 27.77
N GLU A 571 -19.85 39.15 26.50
CA GLU A 571 -19.22 39.96 25.45
C GLU A 571 -20.27 40.45 24.45
N LYS A 572 -20.34 41.77 24.34
CA LYS A 572 -21.34 42.51 23.57
C LYS A 572 -21.22 42.19 22.08
N TYR A 573 -22.34 41.78 21.49
CA TYR A 573 -22.63 41.96 20.09
C TYR A 573 -22.63 43.47 19.76
N GLU A 574 -21.66 43.93 18.98
CA GLU A 574 -21.81 45.16 18.18
C GLU A 574 -22.34 44.76 16.79
N ASP A 575 -23.37 45.49 16.38
CA ASP A 575 -24.25 45.25 15.23
C ASP A 575 -23.59 45.79 13.93
N PRO A 576 -23.27 44.96 12.91
CA PRO A 576 -22.69 45.45 11.67
C PRO A 576 -23.82 45.84 10.71
N LEU A 577 -24.51 46.94 11.00
CA LEU A 577 -25.60 47.44 10.16
C LEU A 577 -25.73 48.98 10.19
N ASN A 578 -24.60 49.69 10.29
CA ASN A 578 -24.59 51.16 10.23
C ASN A 578 -23.46 51.80 9.37
N ASP A 579 -22.74 51.02 8.56
CA ASP A 579 -21.66 51.53 7.68
C ASP A 579 -22.00 51.42 6.18
N LEU A 580 -23.28 51.58 5.81
CA LEU A 580 -23.73 51.61 4.40
C LEU A 580 -24.44 52.92 4.00
N GLU A 581 -24.25 54.01 4.74
CA GLU A 581 -24.73 55.35 4.35
C GLU A 581 -23.62 56.42 4.22
N HIS A 582 -22.33 56.03 4.15
CA HIS A 582 -21.23 56.98 3.91
C HIS A 582 -20.28 56.67 2.74
N GLU A 583 -20.65 55.75 1.84
CA GLU A 583 -19.95 55.53 0.57
C GLU A 583 -20.88 55.57 -0.66
N GLN A 584 -21.88 56.47 -0.65
CA GLN A 584 -22.66 56.83 -1.84
C GLN A 584 -22.60 58.33 -2.22
N GLU A 585 -21.69 59.11 -1.62
CA GLU A 585 -21.47 60.53 -1.98
C GLU A 585 -20.11 60.82 -2.63
N VAL A 586 -19.38 59.81 -3.12
CA VAL A 586 -18.08 60.01 -3.82
C VAL A 586 -18.00 59.36 -5.21
N LEU A 587 -19.11 58.82 -5.74
CA LEU A 587 -19.17 58.27 -7.12
C LEU A 587 -20.35 58.85 -7.93
N SER A 588 -20.49 60.18 -7.91
CA SER A 588 -21.38 60.90 -8.83
C SER A 588 -20.74 62.09 -9.55
N ASP A 589 -19.41 62.25 -9.50
CA ASP A 589 -18.70 63.40 -10.08
C ASP A 589 -17.63 63.06 -11.13
N GLU A 590 -17.72 61.87 -11.78
CA GLU A 590 -16.88 61.53 -12.94
C GLU A 590 -17.70 60.95 -14.12
N SER A 591 -18.76 61.65 -14.53
CA SER A 591 -19.45 61.33 -15.80
C SER A 591 -19.89 62.55 -16.63
N GLU A 592 -19.18 63.66 -16.53
CA GLU A 592 -19.27 64.76 -17.50
C GLU A 592 -17.88 65.31 -17.81
N TYR A 593 -17.09 64.64 -18.65
CA TYR A 593 -16.05 65.26 -19.49
C TYR A 593 -15.44 64.20 -20.42
N HIS A 594 -16.12 63.91 -21.54
CA HIS A 594 -15.49 63.54 -22.81
C HIS A 594 -16.56 63.35 -23.89
N ASP A 595 -17.10 64.47 -24.38
CA ASP A 595 -17.73 64.49 -25.70
C ASP A 595 -17.56 65.88 -26.33
N ALA A 596 -16.32 66.16 -26.76
CA ALA A 596 -16.00 67.24 -27.69
C ALA A 596 -14.59 67.03 -28.24
N GLN A 597 -14.50 66.39 -29.41
CA GLN A 597 -13.65 66.76 -30.56
C GLN A 597 -13.40 65.55 -31.46
N SER A 598 -14.36 65.31 -32.35
CA SER A 598 -14.06 64.90 -33.72
C SER A 598 -14.39 66.09 -34.63
N GLY A 599 -13.35 66.61 -35.27
CA GLY A 599 -13.30 67.79 -36.12
C GLY A 599 -11.86 68.02 -36.53
#